data_AF-A0A377XHM7-F1
#
_entry.id   AF-A0A377XHM7-F1
#
_cell.length_a   1.000
_cell.length_b   1.000
_cell.length_c   1.000
_cell.angle_alpha   90.00
_cell.angle_beta   90.00
_cell.angle_gamma   90.00
#
_symmetry.space_group_name_H-M   'P 1'
#
loop_
_entity.id
_entity.type
_entity.pdbx_description
1 polymer ?
#
loop_
_entity_poly.entity_id
_entity_poly.type
_entity_poly.pdbx_seq_one_letter_code
_entity_poly.pdbx_strand_id
1 'polypeptide(L)'
;MILKEQAPEIEFSYTTDPQAAFTDVDFVMAHIRVGKYPMREQDEKIPLRHGVLGQETCGPGGIAYGMRSIGGVLELVDYMEKYSPNAWMLNYSNPAAIVAEATRRLRPNAKILNICDMPIGIEGRMAQIVGLKDRKQMRVRYYGLNHFGWWTSIEDLDGNDLMPKLREYVAKYGYVPPSNDPHTEASWNDTFGQSERCAGAGSADHAEYLPEILSVPGLCGSPLQPGTHPRQ
;
A
#
# COMPACT_ATOMS: atom_id res chain seq x y z
N MET A 1 -9.49 -26.66 8.18
CA MET A 1 -9.40 -25.19 8.43
C MET A 1 -7.98 -24.97 8.87
N ILE A 2 -7.22 -24.14 8.17
CA ILE A 2 -5.75 -24.11 8.30
C ILE A 2 -5.27 -23.93 9.76
N LEU A 3 -5.99 -23.14 10.56
CA LEU A 3 -5.69 -22.98 11.99
C LEU A 3 -5.85 -24.29 12.78
N LYS A 4 -6.88 -25.11 12.53
CA LYS A 4 -7.03 -26.42 13.20
C LYS A 4 -5.92 -27.41 12.81
N GLU A 5 -5.32 -27.24 11.65
CA GLU A 5 -4.27 -28.13 11.13
C GLU A 5 -2.88 -27.69 11.57
N GLN A 6 -2.63 -26.38 11.67
CA GLN A 6 -1.29 -25.82 11.89
C GLN A 6 -1.10 -25.16 13.27
N ALA A 7 -2.18 -24.73 13.93
CA ALA A 7 -2.17 -24.07 15.23
C ALA A 7 -3.45 -24.39 16.04
N PRO A 8 -3.71 -25.67 16.35
CA PRO A 8 -4.94 -26.12 17.01
C PRO A 8 -5.17 -25.54 18.41
N GLU A 9 -4.13 -25.00 19.04
CA GLU A 9 -4.16 -24.30 20.32
C GLU A 9 -4.80 -22.91 20.25
N ILE A 10 -4.94 -22.33 19.05
CA ILE A 10 -5.59 -21.04 18.85
C ILE A 10 -7.10 -21.23 18.89
N GLU A 11 -7.75 -20.59 19.86
CA GLU A 11 -9.21 -20.48 19.86
C GLU A 11 -9.66 -19.59 18.70
N PHE A 12 -10.56 -20.10 17.87
CA PHE A 12 -11.10 -19.39 16.72
C PHE A 12 -12.62 -19.36 16.76
N SER A 13 -13.17 -18.18 16.61
CA SER A 13 -14.59 -17.93 16.42
C SER A 13 -14.81 -16.89 15.33
N TYR A 14 -16.04 -16.77 14.86
CA TYR A 14 -16.47 -15.70 13.96
C TYR A 14 -17.82 -15.17 14.46
N THR A 15 -18.03 -13.86 14.33
CA THR A 15 -19.25 -13.22 14.79
C THR A 15 -19.54 -11.98 13.96
N THR A 16 -20.80 -11.55 13.98
CA THR A 16 -21.23 -10.23 13.49
C THR A 16 -21.65 -9.32 14.64
N ASP A 17 -21.58 -9.79 15.88
CA ASP A 17 -21.83 -8.99 17.08
C ASP A 17 -20.57 -8.22 17.49
N PRO A 18 -20.61 -6.87 17.52
CA PRO A 18 -19.44 -6.06 17.85
C PRO A 18 -18.90 -6.30 19.26
N GLN A 19 -19.78 -6.53 20.24
CA GLN A 19 -19.31 -6.73 21.61
C GLN A 19 -18.49 -8.02 21.70
N ALA A 20 -18.98 -9.12 21.14
CA ALA A 20 -18.26 -10.39 21.10
C ALA A 20 -16.93 -10.28 20.34
N ALA A 21 -16.86 -9.51 19.25
CA ALA A 21 -15.65 -9.39 18.43
C ALA A 21 -14.55 -8.51 19.06
N PHE A 22 -14.92 -7.50 19.86
CA PHE A 22 -14.00 -6.47 20.35
C PHE A 22 -13.75 -6.52 21.86
N THR A 23 -14.37 -7.45 22.59
CA THR A 23 -14.10 -7.65 24.02
C THR A 23 -12.80 -8.44 24.20
N ASP A 24 -11.95 -8.01 25.13
CA ASP A 24 -10.72 -8.70 25.54
C ASP A 24 -9.73 -8.95 24.38
N VAL A 25 -9.47 -7.91 23.59
CA VAL A 25 -8.48 -7.97 22.49
C VAL A 25 -7.32 -7.01 22.72
N ASP A 26 -6.11 -7.44 22.36
CA ASP A 26 -4.91 -6.58 22.36
C ASP A 26 -4.73 -5.83 21.03
N PHE A 27 -5.16 -6.45 19.93
CA PHE A 27 -4.97 -5.93 18.58
C PHE A 27 -6.22 -6.12 17.73
N VAL A 28 -6.53 -5.10 16.92
CA VAL A 28 -7.55 -5.16 15.87
C VAL A 28 -6.84 -5.02 14.52
N MET A 29 -6.80 -6.11 13.74
CA MET A 29 -6.31 -6.07 12.36
C MET A 29 -7.48 -5.77 11.42
N ALA A 30 -7.42 -4.64 10.71
CA ALA A 30 -8.54 -4.19 9.89
C ALA A 30 -8.17 -4.08 8.41
N HIS A 31 -8.97 -4.72 7.58
CA HIS A 31 -8.88 -4.68 6.11
C HIS A 31 -10.30 -4.72 5.50
N ILE A 32 -11.22 -3.93 6.08
CA ILE A 32 -12.56 -3.75 5.53
C ILE A 32 -12.51 -3.05 4.16
N ARG A 33 -13.46 -3.40 3.30
CA ARG A 33 -13.69 -2.80 1.99
C ARG A 33 -15.14 -2.34 1.88
N VAL A 34 -15.42 -1.11 2.31
CA VAL A 34 -16.77 -0.55 2.29
C VAL A 34 -17.26 -0.41 0.85
N GLY A 35 -18.42 -1.01 0.55
CA GLY A 35 -18.96 -1.12 -0.82
C GLY A 35 -18.46 -2.32 -1.62
N LYS A 36 -17.51 -3.11 -1.09
CA LYS A 36 -16.99 -4.34 -1.69
C LYS A 36 -16.48 -4.11 -3.14
N TYR A 37 -16.40 -5.17 -3.94
CA TYR A 37 -15.98 -5.09 -5.34
C TYR A 37 -16.95 -4.35 -6.28
N PRO A 38 -18.28 -4.41 -6.12
CA PRO A 38 -19.19 -3.66 -6.99
C PRO A 38 -18.95 -2.16 -6.97
N MET A 39 -18.60 -1.58 -5.81
CA MET A 39 -18.25 -0.16 -5.74
C MET A 39 -16.86 0.12 -6.31
N ARG A 40 -15.87 -0.76 -6.07
CA ARG A 40 -14.54 -0.64 -6.70
C ARG A 40 -14.63 -0.59 -8.23
N GLU A 41 -15.46 -1.45 -8.81
CA GLU A 41 -15.68 -1.46 -10.26
C GLU A 41 -16.20 -0.10 -10.75
N GLN A 42 -17.06 0.57 -9.98
CA GLN A 42 -17.54 1.91 -10.32
C GLN A 42 -16.46 2.97 -10.14
N ASP A 43 -15.67 2.90 -9.06
CA ASP A 43 -14.54 3.81 -8.78
C ASP A 43 -13.52 3.80 -9.94
N GLU A 44 -13.33 2.66 -10.59
CA GLU A 44 -12.43 2.51 -11.73
C GLU A 44 -13.13 2.90 -13.05
N LYS A 45 -14.33 2.38 -13.33
CA LYS A 45 -14.98 2.54 -14.64
C LYS A 45 -15.66 3.89 -14.85
N ILE A 46 -16.10 4.59 -13.81
CA ILE A 46 -16.70 5.93 -13.97
C ILE A 46 -15.64 6.92 -14.45
N PRO A 47 -14.49 7.14 -13.77
CA PRO A 47 -13.49 8.08 -14.23
C PRO A 47 -12.93 7.74 -15.61
N LEU A 48 -12.72 6.45 -15.90
CA LEU A 48 -12.21 5.99 -17.20
C LEU A 48 -13.14 6.37 -18.36
N ARG A 49 -14.48 6.34 -18.17
CA ARG A 49 -15.45 6.79 -19.18
C ARG A 49 -15.34 8.28 -19.51
N HIS A 50 -14.73 9.06 -18.62
CA HIS A 50 -14.47 10.49 -18.81
C HIS A 50 -13.02 10.78 -19.22
N GLY A 51 -12.22 9.76 -19.55
CA GLY A 51 -10.81 9.95 -19.88
C GLY A 51 -9.99 10.44 -18.69
N VAL A 52 -10.34 10.01 -17.47
CA VAL A 52 -9.61 10.30 -16.23
C VAL A 52 -9.17 8.96 -15.60
N LEU A 53 -8.07 8.98 -14.82
CA LEU A 53 -7.59 7.81 -14.10
C LEU A 53 -8.70 7.20 -13.22
N GLY A 54 -9.00 5.92 -13.44
CA GLY A 54 -9.80 5.10 -12.54
C GLY A 54 -8.92 4.11 -11.80
N GLN A 55 -8.70 4.34 -10.51
CA GLN A 55 -7.86 3.50 -9.65
C GLN A 55 -8.43 3.47 -8.23
N GLU A 56 -8.18 2.38 -7.51
CA GLU A 56 -8.75 2.10 -6.19
C GLU A 56 -8.45 3.16 -5.11
N THR A 57 -7.24 3.70 -5.10
CA THR A 57 -6.69 4.55 -4.02
C THR A 57 -6.22 5.93 -4.51
N CYS A 58 -6.04 6.09 -5.81
CA CYS A 58 -5.60 7.31 -6.47
C CYS A 58 -6.70 7.89 -7.36
N GLY A 59 -6.62 9.20 -7.62
CA GLY A 59 -7.59 9.90 -8.48
C GLY A 59 -9.02 9.90 -7.92
N PRO A 60 -10.04 10.15 -8.77
CA PRO A 60 -11.43 10.25 -8.32
C PRO A 60 -11.96 8.96 -7.67
N GLY A 61 -11.51 7.79 -8.15
CA GLY A 61 -11.87 6.50 -7.56
C GLY A 61 -11.38 6.37 -6.11
N GLY A 62 -10.11 6.71 -5.87
CA GLY A 62 -9.55 6.80 -4.53
C GLY A 62 -10.30 7.75 -3.61
N ILE A 63 -10.70 8.93 -4.09
CA ILE A 63 -11.50 9.87 -3.30
C ILE A 63 -12.86 9.25 -2.94
N ALA A 64 -13.57 8.69 -3.92
CA ALA A 64 -14.87 8.07 -3.69
C ALA A 64 -14.78 6.88 -2.70
N TYR A 65 -13.74 6.06 -2.81
CA TYR A 65 -13.49 4.98 -1.85
C TYR A 65 -13.20 5.54 -0.46
N GLY A 66 -12.35 6.57 -0.34
CA GLY A 66 -12.06 7.25 0.92
C GLY A 66 -13.31 7.75 1.63
N MET A 67 -14.21 8.41 0.89
CA MET A 67 -15.49 8.88 1.44
C MET A 67 -16.35 7.75 2.04
N ARG A 68 -16.28 6.53 1.47
CA ARG A 68 -16.97 5.36 2.01
C ARG A 68 -16.23 4.73 3.19
N SER A 69 -14.90 4.67 3.14
CA SER A 69 -14.07 4.02 4.15
C SER A 69 -14.05 4.75 5.49
N ILE A 70 -14.11 6.09 5.51
CA ILE A 70 -14.03 6.89 6.75
C ILE A 70 -15.05 6.40 7.79
N GLY A 71 -16.33 6.27 7.40
CA GLY A 71 -17.38 5.85 8.34
C GLY A 71 -17.12 4.45 8.91
N GLY A 72 -16.78 3.49 8.05
CA GLY A 72 -16.51 2.12 8.47
C GLY A 72 -15.30 2.01 9.40
N VAL A 73 -14.21 2.74 9.14
CA VAL A 73 -13.03 2.70 10.01
C VAL A 73 -13.31 3.36 11.36
N LEU A 74 -13.99 4.50 11.38
CA LEU A 74 -14.36 5.17 12.64
C LEU A 74 -15.28 4.30 13.49
N GLU A 75 -16.20 3.56 12.87
CA GLU A 75 -17.05 2.60 13.58
C GLU A 75 -16.23 1.50 14.27
N LEU A 76 -15.21 0.93 13.60
CA LEU A 76 -14.32 -0.06 14.23
C LEU A 76 -13.48 0.53 15.36
N VAL A 77 -13.00 1.78 15.20
CA VAL A 77 -12.30 2.50 16.27
C VAL A 77 -13.22 2.67 17.49
N ASP A 78 -14.47 3.08 17.28
CA ASP A 78 -15.43 3.28 18.36
C ASP A 78 -15.78 1.96 19.08
N TYR A 79 -15.89 0.84 18.36
CA TYR A 79 -16.05 -0.48 18.97
C TYR A 79 -14.82 -0.89 19.78
N MET A 80 -13.62 -0.69 19.22
CA MET A 80 -12.37 -0.99 19.92
C MET A 80 -12.24 -0.17 21.21
N GLU A 81 -12.46 1.14 21.17
CA GLU A 81 -12.37 2.00 22.34
C GLU A 81 -13.43 1.64 23.40
N LYS A 82 -14.62 1.21 22.97
CA LYS A 82 -15.71 0.83 23.88
C LYS A 82 -15.44 -0.48 24.62
N TYR A 83 -14.95 -1.50 23.92
CA TYR A 83 -14.88 -2.86 24.47
C TYR A 83 -13.45 -3.29 24.88
N SER A 84 -12.41 -2.66 24.31
CA SER A 84 -10.99 -2.91 24.61
C SER A 84 -10.16 -1.62 24.48
N PRO A 85 -10.30 -0.64 25.41
CA PRO A 85 -9.70 0.69 25.30
C PRO A 85 -8.16 0.71 25.27
N ASN A 86 -7.51 -0.40 25.64
CA ASN A 86 -6.06 -0.51 25.63
C ASN A 86 -5.49 -1.07 24.31
N ALA A 87 -6.34 -1.63 23.46
CA ALA A 87 -5.96 -2.28 22.21
C ALA A 87 -5.37 -1.31 21.18
N TRP A 88 -4.62 -1.86 20.23
CA TRP A 88 -4.14 -1.13 19.06
C TRP A 88 -4.82 -1.62 17.79
N MET A 89 -5.28 -0.68 16.96
CA MET A 89 -5.75 -0.97 15.61
C MET A 89 -4.61 -0.88 14.61
N LEU A 90 -4.33 -2.00 13.94
CA LEU A 90 -3.44 -2.07 12.78
C LEU A 90 -4.31 -2.02 11.53
N ASN A 91 -4.50 -0.81 10.99
CA ASN A 91 -5.42 -0.56 9.90
C ASN A 91 -4.72 -0.64 8.53
N TYR A 92 -5.10 -1.64 7.75
CA TYR A 92 -4.75 -1.84 6.35
C TYR A 92 -5.91 -1.46 5.40
N SER A 93 -7.04 -0.96 5.93
CA SER A 93 -8.14 -0.48 5.09
C SER A 93 -7.78 0.81 4.35
N ASN A 94 -7.84 0.70 3.03
CA ASN A 94 -7.58 1.80 2.11
C ASN A 94 -8.79 2.74 1.93
N PRO A 95 -8.57 3.94 1.36
CA PRO A 95 -7.27 4.57 1.05
C PRO A 95 -6.60 5.11 2.33
N ALA A 96 -5.43 4.58 2.68
CA ALA A 96 -4.82 4.83 3.98
C ALA A 96 -4.48 6.31 4.21
N ALA A 97 -4.09 7.07 3.18
CA ALA A 97 -3.86 8.53 3.31
C ALA A 97 -5.10 9.29 3.79
N ILE A 98 -6.27 9.03 3.19
CA ILE A 98 -7.53 9.72 3.52
C ILE A 98 -8.04 9.27 4.89
N VAL A 99 -7.98 7.97 5.17
CA VAL A 99 -8.42 7.41 6.46
C VAL A 99 -7.52 7.88 7.61
N ALA A 100 -6.20 7.97 7.38
CA ALA A 100 -5.26 8.52 8.35
C ALA A 100 -5.57 9.99 8.67
N GLU A 101 -5.87 10.82 7.66
CA GLU A 101 -6.26 12.21 7.89
C GLU A 101 -7.59 12.32 8.65
N ALA A 102 -8.57 11.49 8.30
CA ALA A 102 -9.85 11.46 9.00
C ALA A 102 -9.70 11.06 10.46
N THR A 103 -8.92 10.02 10.76
CA THR A 103 -8.66 9.57 12.14
C THR A 103 -7.84 10.59 12.92
N ARG A 104 -6.81 11.19 12.32
CA ARG A 104 -6.06 12.32 12.91
C ARG A 104 -6.98 13.48 13.32
N ARG A 105 -8.00 13.80 12.53
CA ARG A 105 -8.93 14.91 12.81
C ARG A 105 -10.07 14.55 13.74
N LEU A 106 -10.67 13.38 13.58
CA LEU A 106 -11.94 13.00 14.22
C LEU A 106 -11.74 12.09 15.44
N ARG A 107 -10.59 11.41 15.55
CA ARG A 107 -10.17 10.54 16.65
C ARG A 107 -8.68 10.74 16.98
N PRO A 108 -8.26 11.97 17.35
CA PRO A 108 -6.83 12.32 17.46
C PRO A 108 -6.05 11.51 18.51
N ASN A 109 -6.74 10.91 19.47
CA ASN A 109 -6.15 10.11 20.56
C ASN A 109 -6.32 8.60 20.37
N ALA A 110 -6.97 8.17 19.28
CA ALA A 110 -7.19 6.74 19.04
C ALA A 110 -5.85 6.03 18.81
N LYS A 111 -5.73 4.82 19.38
CA LYS A 111 -4.59 3.92 19.19
C LYS A 111 -4.67 3.21 17.85
N ILE A 112 -4.52 3.96 16.76
CA ILE A 112 -4.60 3.44 15.38
C ILE A 112 -3.33 3.75 14.60
N LEU A 113 -2.81 2.74 13.92
CA LEU A 113 -1.74 2.86 12.94
C LEU A 113 -2.28 2.50 11.56
N ASN A 114 -2.28 3.47 10.65
CA ASN A 114 -2.65 3.26 9.24
C ASN A 114 -1.39 2.86 8.47
N ILE A 115 -1.39 1.66 7.88
CA ILE A 115 -0.22 1.01 7.29
C ILE A 115 -0.46 0.60 5.84
N CYS A 116 0.62 0.35 5.10
CA CYS A 116 0.62 0.01 3.67
C CYS A 116 1.77 -0.96 3.35
N ASP A 117 1.59 -1.87 2.39
CA ASP A 117 2.58 -2.88 1.99
C ASP A 117 3.39 -2.49 0.75
N MET A 118 2.99 -1.44 0.03
CA MET A 118 3.63 -1.04 -1.22
C MET A 118 5.13 -0.75 -1.05
N PRO A 119 5.58 -0.01 -0.02
CA PRO A 119 7.02 0.15 0.22
C PRO A 119 7.74 -1.17 0.49
N ILE A 120 7.09 -2.10 1.23
CA ILE A 120 7.66 -3.40 1.57
C ILE A 120 7.86 -4.25 0.30
N GLY A 121 6.87 -4.25 -0.60
CA GLY A 121 6.95 -4.95 -1.88
C GLY A 121 8.05 -4.40 -2.79
N ILE A 122 8.20 -3.08 -2.87
CA ILE A 122 9.25 -2.44 -3.65
C ILE A 122 10.63 -2.69 -3.05
N GLU A 123 10.79 -2.59 -1.73
CA GLU A 123 12.05 -2.92 -1.05
C GLU A 123 12.46 -4.39 -1.31
N GLY A 124 11.51 -5.32 -1.33
CA GLY A 124 11.78 -6.72 -1.69
C GLY A 124 12.37 -6.85 -3.10
N ARG A 125 11.84 -6.09 -4.06
CA ARG A 125 12.36 -6.05 -5.44
C ARG A 125 13.72 -5.36 -5.52
N MET A 126 13.91 -4.26 -4.79
CA MET A 126 15.21 -3.59 -4.68
C MET A 126 16.29 -4.55 -4.16
N ALA A 127 15.99 -5.33 -3.11
CA ALA A 127 16.89 -6.34 -2.57
C ALA A 127 17.30 -7.36 -3.65
N GLN A 128 16.34 -7.89 -4.41
CA GLN A 128 16.62 -8.81 -5.52
C GLN A 128 17.49 -8.17 -6.62
N ILE A 129 17.23 -6.90 -6.98
CA ILE A 129 18.00 -6.16 -7.98
C ILE A 129 19.47 -6.00 -7.56
N VAL A 130 19.72 -5.71 -6.28
CA VAL A 130 21.10 -5.54 -5.79
C VAL A 130 21.77 -6.85 -5.38
N GLY A 131 21.04 -7.97 -5.34
CA GLY A 131 21.55 -9.31 -5.01
C GLY A 131 21.50 -9.64 -3.51
N LEU A 132 20.68 -8.94 -2.73
CA LEU A 132 20.44 -9.23 -1.31
C LEU A 132 19.33 -10.29 -1.16
N LYS A 133 19.41 -11.08 -0.09
CA LYS A 133 18.44 -12.16 0.18
C LYS A 133 17.15 -11.66 0.82
N ASP A 134 17.24 -10.57 1.58
CA ASP A 134 16.12 -9.99 2.32
C ASP A 134 16.25 -8.47 2.31
N ARG A 135 15.13 -7.77 2.14
CA ARG A 135 15.05 -6.31 2.22
C ARG A 135 15.55 -5.74 3.56
N LYS A 136 15.48 -6.51 4.65
CA LYS A 136 16.00 -6.15 5.98
C LYS A 136 17.52 -6.03 6.03
N GLN A 137 18.22 -6.44 4.97
CA GLN A 137 19.65 -6.18 4.78
C GLN A 137 19.92 -4.77 4.24
N MET A 138 18.88 -3.97 3.99
CA MET A 138 18.98 -2.56 3.63
C MET A 138 18.52 -1.68 4.81
N ARG A 139 19.19 -0.55 4.99
CA ARG A 139 18.74 0.60 5.78
C ARG A 139 18.28 1.67 4.82
N VAL A 140 17.02 2.06 4.92
CA VAL A 140 16.41 3.02 4.00
C VAL A 140 15.96 4.27 4.73
N ARG A 141 16.08 5.41 4.05
CA ARG A 141 15.44 6.67 4.45
C ARG A 141 14.39 7.01 3.41
N TYR A 142 13.15 7.15 3.85
CA TYR A 142 11.99 7.37 2.98
C TYR A 142 11.15 8.52 3.54
N TYR A 143 10.56 9.32 2.65
CA TYR A 143 9.54 10.30 3.01
C TYR A 143 8.45 10.38 1.94
N GLY A 144 7.26 10.79 2.36
CA GLY A 144 6.13 10.97 1.46
C GLY A 144 4.80 10.81 2.18
N LEU A 145 3.74 10.73 1.38
CA LEU A 145 2.43 10.27 1.80
C LEU A 145 2.26 8.80 1.41
N ASN A 146 1.24 8.15 1.96
CA ASN A 146 0.87 6.81 1.50
C ASN A 146 0.59 6.81 -0.02
N HIS A 147 1.19 5.86 -0.75
CA HIS A 147 1.18 5.75 -2.23
C HIS A 147 1.77 6.97 -2.95
N PHE A 148 2.58 7.80 -2.27
CA PHE A 148 3.16 9.01 -2.83
C PHE A 148 4.43 9.42 -2.08
N GLY A 149 5.52 8.68 -2.27
CA GLY A 149 6.80 9.02 -1.64
C GLY A 149 8.03 8.56 -2.38
N TRP A 150 9.17 8.82 -1.73
CA TRP A 150 10.51 8.67 -2.31
C TRP A 150 11.50 8.10 -1.30
N TRP A 151 12.38 7.21 -1.79
CA TRP A 151 13.58 6.80 -1.08
C TRP A 151 14.73 7.78 -1.35
N THR A 152 15.32 8.27 -0.26
CA THR A 152 16.38 9.29 -0.26
C THR A 152 17.78 8.74 0.01
N SER A 153 17.87 7.62 0.72
CA SER A 153 19.09 6.85 0.94
C SER A 153 18.70 5.38 1.11
N ILE A 154 19.52 4.49 0.55
CA ILE A 154 19.41 3.04 0.64
C ILE A 154 20.84 2.54 0.78
N GLU A 155 21.18 2.07 1.97
CA GLU A 155 22.49 1.51 2.29
C GLU A 155 22.33 0.05 2.69
N ASP A 156 23.36 -0.76 2.51
CA ASP A 156 23.41 -2.06 3.20
C ASP A 156 23.76 -1.90 4.70
N LEU A 157 23.85 -3.02 5.42
CA LEU A 157 24.19 -3.01 6.85
C LEU A 157 25.65 -2.61 7.12
N ASP A 158 26.54 -2.74 6.14
CA ASP A 158 27.95 -2.34 6.22
C ASP A 158 28.15 -0.84 5.90
N GLY A 159 27.10 -0.17 5.39
CA GLY A 159 27.10 1.25 5.07
C GLY A 159 27.46 1.57 3.62
N ASN A 160 27.46 0.57 2.73
CA ASN A 160 27.67 0.81 1.30
C ASN A 160 26.40 1.40 0.68
N ASP A 161 26.55 2.50 -0.05
CA ASP A 161 25.43 3.15 -0.77
C ASP A 161 24.99 2.32 -1.97
N LEU A 162 23.72 1.87 -1.95
CA LEU A 162 23.09 1.06 -2.99
C LEU A 162 22.30 1.92 -3.99
N MET A 163 22.08 3.20 -3.69
CA MET A 163 21.25 4.09 -4.48
C MET A 163 21.73 4.25 -5.93
N PRO A 164 23.05 4.41 -6.24
CA PRO A 164 23.52 4.54 -7.62
C PRO A 164 23.17 3.33 -8.48
N LYS A 165 23.40 2.11 -7.96
CA LYS A 165 23.10 0.85 -8.65
C LYS A 165 21.60 0.68 -8.88
N LEU A 166 20.79 0.97 -7.86
CA LEU A 166 19.32 0.88 -7.97
C LEU A 166 18.77 1.90 -8.96
N ARG A 167 19.24 3.16 -8.94
CA ARG A 167 18.80 4.19 -9.89
C ARG A 167 19.12 3.84 -11.33
N GLU A 168 20.34 3.36 -11.60
CA GLU A 168 20.72 2.94 -12.95
C GLU A 168 19.83 1.81 -13.47
N TYR A 169 19.55 0.82 -12.62
CA TYR A 169 18.71 -0.31 -12.99
C TYR A 169 17.25 0.11 -13.18
N VAL A 170 16.67 0.82 -12.22
CA VAL A 170 15.26 1.22 -12.25
C VAL A 170 14.98 2.15 -13.43
N ALA A 171 15.90 3.04 -13.78
CA ALA A 171 15.76 3.90 -14.96
C ALA A 171 15.72 3.13 -16.30
N LYS A 172 16.13 1.85 -16.33
CA LYS A 172 16.13 0.99 -17.53
C LYS A 172 15.04 -0.08 -17.51
N TYR A 173 14.65 -0.57 -16.32
CA TYR A 173 13.81 -1.75 -16.18
C TYR A 173 12.67 -1.59 -15.17
N GLY A 174 12.57 -0.43 -14.51
CA GLY A 174 11.71 -0.24 -13.34
C GLY A 174 12.13 -1.15 -12.17
N TYR A 175 11.21 -1.38 -11.24
CA TYR A 175 11.42 -2.35 -10.14
C TYR A 175 11.14 -3.80 -10.56
N VAL A 176 11.48 -4.18 -11.80
CA VAL A 176 11.33 -5.56 -12.28
C VAL A 176 12.63 -6.32 -12.03
N PRO A 177 12.66 -7.31 -11.11
CA PRO A 177 13.86 -8.07 -10.80
C PRO A 177 14.39 -8.82 -12.02
N PRO A 178 15.71 -9.09 -12.10
CA PRO A 178 16.33 -9.79 -13.23
C PRO A 178 15.97 -11.28 -13.31
N SER A 179 15.41 -11.86 -12.24
CA SER A 179 14.91 -13.23 -12.21
C SER A 179 13.38 -13.27 -12.20
N ASN A 180 12.78 -14.10 -13.07
CA ASN A 180 11.34 -14.36 -13.03
C ASN A 180 10.99 -15.17 -11.77
N ASP A 181 10.45 -14.50 -10.76
CA ASP A 181 9.76 -15.16 -9.65
C ASP A 181 8.41 -15.70 -10.16
N PRO A 182 8.20 -17.03 -10.21
CA PRO A 182 6.95 -17.62 -10.67
C PRO A 182 5.74 -17.29 -9.77
N HIS A 183 5.95 -16.74 -8.57
CA HIS A 183 4.88 -16.31 -7.68
C HIS A 183 4.42 -14.86 -7.92
N THR A 184 5.10 -14.11 -8.78
CA THR A 184 4.69 -12.75 -9.15
C THR A 184 3.72 -12.79 -10.34
N GLU A 185 2.49 -12.30 -10.18
CA GLU A 185 1.57 -12.17 -11.32
C GLU A 185 2.12 -11.18 -12.37
N ALA A 186 1.93 -11.49 -13.66
CA ALA A 186 2.47 -10.70 -14.76
C ALA A 186 2.06 -9.20 -14.71
N SER A 187 0.83 -8.92 -14.27
CA SER A 187 0.26 -7.57 -14.13
C SER A 187 1.05 -6.69 -13.14
N TRP A 188 1.66 -7.31 -12.12
CA TRP A 188 2.52 -6.60 -11.18
C TRP A 188 3.82 -6.17 -11.85
N ASN A 189 4.45 -7.01 -12.67
CA ASN A 189 5.65 -6.61 -13.41
C ASN A 189 5.39 -5.45 -14.37
N ASP A 190 4.21 -5.38 -14.99
CA ASP A 190 3.82 -4.21 -15.81
C ASP A 190 3.70 -2.93 -14.96
N THR A 191 3.16 -3.04 -13.74
CA THR A 191 3.03 -1.93 -12.80
C THR A 191 4.39 -1.45 -12.30
N PHE A 192 5.27 -2.38 -11.92
CA PHE A 192 6.62 -2.05 -11.47
C PHE A 192 7.49 -1.55 -12.63
N GLY A 193 7.27 -2.00 -13.86
CA GLY A 193 7.94 -1.51 -15.07
C GLY A 193 7.60 -0.04 -15.38
N GLN A 194 6.39 0.43 -15.05
CA GLN A 194 6.03 1.84 -15.24
C GLN A 194 6.91 2.80 -14.43
N SER A 195 7.52 2.34 -13.34
CA SER A 195 8.47 3.13 -12.55
C SER A 195 9.73 3.53 -13.32
N GLU A 196 10.10 2.80 -14.40
CA GLU A 196 11.17 3.20 -15.32
C GLU A 196 10.97 4.63 -15.80
N ARG A 197 9.71 4.96 -16.14
CA ARG A 197 9.35 6.28 -16.66
C ARG A 197 9.31 7.31 -15.55
N CYS A 198 8.90 6.95 -14.34
CA CYS A 198 8.94 7.87 -13.19
C CYS A 198 10.38 8.25 -12.82
N ALA A 199 11.29 7.26 -12.83
CA ALA A 199 12.70 7.46 -12.53
C ALA A 199 13.45 8.13 -13.70
N GLY A 200 13.13 7.76 -14.94
CA GLY A 200 13.78 8.24 -16.16
C GLY A 200 13.26 9.60 -16.65
N ALA A 201 11.98 9.92 -16.44
CA ALA A 201 11.42 11.24 -16.79
C ALA A 201 11.90 12.35 -15.85
N GLY A 202 12.55 11.99 -14.72
CA GLY A 202 12.89 12.91 -13.65
C GLY A 202 11.63 13.60 -13.16
N SER A 203 10.89 13.00 -12.21
CA SER A 203 9.84 13.75 -11.51
C SER A 203 10.41 15.12 -11.15
N ALA A 204 9.84 16.20 -11.71
CA ALA A 204 10.52 17.48 -11.89
C ALA A 204 11.10 18.10 -10.61
N ASP A 205 10.65 17.62 -9.45
CA ASP A 205 11.02 18.11 -8.13
C ASP A 205 12.04 17.22 -7.38
N HIS A 206 12.30 15.97 -7.80
CA HIS A 206 13.08 14.97 -7.02
C HIS A 206 13.89 13.98 -7.88
N ALA A 207 14.54 14.43 -8.95
CA ALA A 207 15.29 13.56 -9.88
C ALA A 207 16.41 12.71 -9.23
N GLU A 208 16.83 13.06 -8.01
CA GLU A 208 17.87 12.37 -7.25
C GLU A 208 17.36 11.14 -6.47
N TYR A 209 16.05 10.99 -6.31
CA TYR A 209 15.42 9.98 -5.46
C TYR A 209 14.67 8.91 -6.26
N LEU A 210 14.47 7.75 -5.62
CA LEU A 210 13.68 6.65 -6.19
C LEU A 210 12.20 6.79 -5.79
N PRO A 211 11.24 6.80 -6.75
CA PRO A 211 9.83 6.98 -6.43
C PRO A 211 9.16 5.65 -6.05
N GLU A 212 8.21 5.70 -5.11
CA GLU A 212 7.24 4.63 -4.82
C GLU A 212 5.99 4.73 -5.73
N ILE A 213 5.86 5.81 -6.50
CA ILE A 213 4.70 6.06 -7.35
C ILE A 213 4.74 5.11 -8.54
N LEU A 214 3.82 4.14 -8.58
CA LEU A 214 3.77 3.14 -9.66
C LEU A 214 2.63 3.33 -10.67
N SER A 215 1.60 4.12 -10.35
CA SER A 215 0.31 4.01 -11.05
C SER A 215 -0.49 5.31 -11.18
N VAL A 216 0.15 6.48 -11.10
CA VAL A 216 -0.52 7.77 -11.33
C VAL A 216 -0.13 8.35 -12.70
N PRO A 217 -0.96 8.19 -13.74
CA PRO A 217 -0.75 8.84 -15.04
C PRO A 217 -0.66 10.36 -14.88
N GLY A 218 0.29 10.97 -15.57
CA GLY A 218 0.60 12.40 -15.48
C GLY A 218 1.84 12.75 -14.66
N LEU A 219 2.14 12.02 -13.57
CA LEU A 219 3.37 12.20 -12.79
C LEU A 219 4.60 11.53 -13.41
N CYS A 220 4.37 10.50 -14.22
CA CYS A 220 5.42 9.71 -14.89
C CYS A 220 5.29 9.74 -16.42
N GLY A 221 4.63 10.77 -16.98
CA GLY A 221 4.50 10.95 -18.43
C GLY A 221 3.63 9.93 -19.18
N SER A 222 2.83 9.09 -18.49
CA SER A 222 2.01 8.07 -19.16
C SER A 222 0.71 8.62 -19.76
N PRO A 223 0.34 8.24 -21.01
CA PRO A 223 -1.05 8.31 -21.46
C PRO A 223 -1.93 7.33 -20.64
N LEU A 224 -3.22 7.64 -20.52
CA LEU A 224 -4.21 6.78 -19.85
C LEU A 224 -4.39 5.49 -20.67
N GLN A 225 -3.90 4.35 -20.16
CA GLN A 225 -4.19 3.05 -20.76
C GLN A 225 -5.24 2.29 -19.93
N PRO A 226 -6.32 1.78 -20.56
CA PRO A 226 -7.28 0.93 -19.86
C PRO A 226 -6.66 -0.43 -19.49
N GLY A 227 -6.79 -0.85 -18.22
CA GLY A 227 -6.73 -2.27 -17.86
C GLY A 227 -5.39 -2.86 -17.37
N THR A 228 -4.36 -2.05 -17.08
CA THR A 228 -3.05 -2.56 -16.60
C THR A 228 -2.86 -2.44 -15.08
N HIS A 229 -3.93 -2.28 -14.30
CA HIS A 229 -3.82 -2.17 -12.85
C HIS A 229 -3.85 -3.55 -12.17
N PRO A 230 -2.96 -3.81 -11.21
CA PRO A 230 -2.91 -5.08 -10.51
C PRO A 230 -4.15 -5.19 -9.61
N ARG A 231 -4.74 -6.39 -9.58
CA ARG A 231 -5.87 -6.68 -8.69
C ARG A 231 -5.28 -7.07 -7.34
N GLN A 232 -5.46 -6.19 -6.35
CA GLN A 232 -5.37 -6.58 -4.93
C GLN A 232 -6.63 -7.35 -4.54
#